data_AF-A0A7W0QXY8-F1
#
_entry.id   AF-A0A7W0QXY8-F1
#
_cell.length_a   1.000
_cell.length_b   1.000
_cell.length_c   1.000
_cell.angle_alpha   90.00
_cell.angle_beta   90.00
_cell.angle_gamma   90.00
#
_symmetry.space_group_name_H-M   'P 1'
#
loop_
_entity.id
_entity.type
_entity.pdbx_description
1 polymer ?
#
loop_
_entity_poly.entity_id
_entity_poly.type
_entity_poly.pdbx_seq_one_letter_code
_entity_poly.pdbx_strand_id
1 'polypeptide(L)'
;MADEEALALVGADGLARLLRPRREAFDGVVALDSARLAHVQAALGDVEITYQHGVDQVVAAVADGRAQWGVLLRPATVAQIAANAHAGARMPPKTTFFHPKPKTGIVFRDLA
;
A
#
# COMPACT_ATOMS: atom_id res chain seq x y z
N MET A 1 -7.15 -11.60 5.10
CA MET A 1 -7.05 -10.21 4.58
C MET A 1 -7.83 -10.04 3.28
N ALA A 2 -7.46 -10.74 2.19
CA ALA A 2 -8.12 -10.62 0.89
C ALA A 2 -9.63 -10.97 0.94
N ASP A 3 -9.97 -12.15 1.45
CA ASP A 3 -11.35 -12.65 1.55
C ASP A 3 -12.23 -11.78 2.47
N GLU A 4 -11.60 -11.11 3.42
CA GLU A 4 -12.27 -10.29 4.44
C GLU A 4 -12.35 -8.81 4.08
N GLU A 5 -11.89 -8.44 2.88
CA GLU A 5 -11.70 -7.08 2.39
C GLU A 5 -10.96 -6.15 3.38
N ALA A 6 -10.04 -6.72 4.15
CA ALA A 6 -9.41 -6.07 5.29
C ALA A 6 -7.91 -5.85 5.09
N LEU A 7 -7.42 -4.76 5.68
CA LEU A 7 -5.99 -4.52 5.91
C LEU A 7 -5.56 -5.24 7.19
N ALA A 8 -4.27 -5.29 7.49
CA ALA A 8 -3.80 -5.77 8.79
C ALA A 8 -2.87 -4.74 9.46
N LEU A 9 -3.07 -4.55 10.76
CA LEU A 9 -2.24 -3.74 11.62
C LEU A 9 -1.35 -4.66 12.46
N VAL A 10 -0.05 -4.46 12.39
CA VAL A 10 0.97 -5.17 13.18
C VAL A 10 1.38 -4.28 14.34
N GLY A 11 1.23 -4.79 15.56
CA GLY A 11 1.66 -4.12 16.80
C GLY A 11 2.97 -4.67 17.35
N ALA A 12 3.48 -4.03 18.41
CA ALA A 12 4.70 -4.43 19.11
C ALA A 12 4.63 -5.83 19.75
N ASP A 13 3.42 -6.38 19.92
CA ASP A 13 3.20 -7.77 20.35
C ASP A 13 3.44 -8.80 19.23
N GLY A 14 3.81 -8.34 18.03
CA GLY A 14 4.04 -9.18 16.85
C GLY A 14 2.74 -9.72 16.24
N LEU A 15 1.58 -9.37 16.79
CA LEU A 15 0.28 -9.84 16.31
C LEU A 15 -0.27 -8.92 15.22
N ALA A 16 -0.85 -9.54 14.18
CA ALA A 16 -1.58 -8.87 13.13
C ALA A 16 -3.08 -8.84 13.46
N ARG A 17 -3.68 -7.65 13.48
CA ARG A 17 -5.13 -7.44 13.66
C ARG A 17 -5.75 -7.00 12.36
N LEU A 18 -6.84 -7.64 11.95
CA LEU A 18 -7.56 -7.22 10.74
C LEU A 18 -8.29 -5.90 10.97
N LEU A 19 -8.07 -4.95 10.06
CA LEU A 19 -8.77 -3.68 9.99
C LEU A 19 -9.77 -3.73 8.84
N ARG A 20 -11.06 -3.74 9.17
CA ARG A 20 -12.15 -3.61 8.19
C ARG A 20 -12.43 -2.14 7.93
N PRO A 21 -12.25 -1.63 6.70
CA PRO A 21 -12.54 -0.24 6.37
C PRO A 21 -14.02 0.08 6.56
N ARG A 22 -14.32 1.18 7.27
CA ARG A 22 -15.66 1.78 7.29
C ARG A 22 -15.89 2.44 5.94
N ARG A 23 -16.81 1.91 5.12
CA ARG A 23 -16.93 2.27 3.71
C ARG A 23 -17.20 3.77 3.54
N GLU A 24 -18.07 4.32 4.38
CA GLU A 24 -18.46 5.72 4.45
C GLU A 24 -17.30 6.68 4.74
N ALA A 25 -16.23 6.20 5.40
CA ALA A 25 -15.04 7.02 5.67
C ALA A 25 -14.15 7.19 4.44
N PHE A 26 -14.45 6.52 3.33
CA PHE A 26 -13.66 6.50 2.11
C PHE A 26 -14.47 6.89 0.87
N ASP A 27 -15.57 7.63 1.05
CA ASP A 27 -16.34 8.17 -0.06
C ASP A 27 -15.45 9.06 -0.94
N GLY A 28 -15.48 8.81 -2.25
CA GLY A 28 -14.62 9.49 -3.22
C GLY A 28 -13.15 9.05 -3.23
N VAL A 29 -12.76 8.09 -2.38
CA VAL A 29 -11.41 7.49 -2.39
C VAL A 29 -11.41 6.26 -3.31
N VAL A 30 -10.38 6.17 -4.17
CA VAL A 30 -10.20 5.00 -5.03
C VAL A 30 -10.15 3.72 -4.17
N ALA A 31 -10.81 2.65 -4.62
CA ALA A 31 -10.89 1.36 -3.93
C ALA A 31 -9.57 0.56 -3.97
N LEU A 32 -8.50 1.17 -3.45
CA LEU A 32 -7.16 0.64 -3.26
C LEU A 32 -6.78 0.83 -1.80
N ASP A 33 -6.19 -0.19 -1.18
CA ASP A 33 -5.78 -0.09 0.22
C ASP A 33 -4.71 0.99 0.45
N SER A 34 -3.84 1.21 -0.53
CA SER A 34 -2.86 2.31 -0.49
C SER A 34 -3.53 3.70 -0.57
N ALA A 35 -4.63 3.84 -1.31
CA ALA A 35 -5.38 5.10 -1.39
C ALA A 35 -6.11 5.39 -0.07
N ARG A 36 -6.67 4.35 0.54
CA ARG A 36 -7.25 4.44 1.89
C ARG A 36 -6.18 4.82 2.93
N LEU A 37 -5.00 4.20 2.88
CA LEU A 37 -3.92 4.53 3.80
C LEU A 37 -3.42 5.97 3.60
N ALA A 38 -3.28 6.43 2.36
CA ALA A 38 -2.92 7.82 2.05
C ALA A 38 -3.98 8.82 2.55
N HIS A 39 -5.27 8.48 2.43
CA HIS A 39 -6.36 9.27 2.98
C HIS A 39 -6.29 9.37 4.51
N VAL A 40 -6.05 8.25 5.20
CA VAL A 40 -5.88 8.23 6.66
C VAL A 40 -4.64 9.01 7.08
N GLN A 41 -3.52 8.88 6.37
CA GLN A 41 -2.30 9.65 6.65
C GLN A 41 -2.58 11.15 6.62
N ALA A 42 -3.27 11.63 5.58
CA ALA A 42 -3.63 13.04 5.46
C ALA A 42 -4.48 13.55 6.63
N ALA A 43 -5.30 12.67 7.23
CA ALA A 43 -6.11 13.00 8.40
C ALA A 43 -5.35 12.93 9.74
N LEU A 44 -4.32 12.08 9.85
CA LEU A 44 -3.50 11.92 11.06
C LEU A 44 -2.45 13.02 11.22
N GLY A 45 -2.07 13.71 10.15
CA GLY A 45 -1.05 14.76 10.17
C GLY A 45 0.37 14.20 10.03
N ASP A 46 1.29 14.68 10.87
CA ASP A 46 2.72 14.31 10.79
C ASP A 46 2.95 12.87 11.27
N VAL A 47 2.94 11.95 10.31
CA VAL A 47 3.32 10.55 10.49
C VAL A 47 4.42 10.21 9.49
N GLU A 48 5.54 9.70 9.99
CA GLU A 48 6.61 9.19 9.14
C GLU A 48 6.21 7.83 8.55
N ILE A 49 6.30 7.70 7.23
CA ILE A 49 6.01 6.45 6.53
C ILE A 49 7.27 5.92 5.85
N THR A 50 7.65 4.71 6.25
CA THR A 50 8.66 3.90 5.55
C THR A 50 7.99 2.70 4.90
N TYR A 51 8.60 2.18 3.83
CA TYR A 51 8.06 1.06 3.06
C TYR A 51 8.99 -0.14 3.18
N GLN A 52 8.44 -1.29 3.52
CA GLN A 52 9.17 -2.55 3.59
C GLN A 52 8.67 -3.54 2.54
N HIS A 53 9.58 -4.42 2.12
CA HIS A 53 9.27 -5.50 1.18
C HIS A 53 9.05 -6.80 1.95
N GLY A 54 7.79 -7.23 2.04
CA GLY A 54 7.41 -8.48 2.69
C GLY A 54 6.94 -8.28 4.14
N VAL A 55 6.19 -9.27 4.63
CA VAL A 55 5.55 -9.26 5.95
C VAL A 55 6.62 -9.31 7.06
N ASP A 56 7.60 -10.17 6.90
CA ASP A 56 8.65 -10.45 7.88
C ASP A 56 9.44 -9.17 8.22
N GLN A 57 9.72 -8.35 7.21
CA GLN A 57 10.43 -7.07 7.38
C GLN A 57 9.58 -6.02 8.11
N VAL A 58 8.26 -6.02 7.90
CA VAL A 58 7.33 -5.16 8.64
C VAL A 58 7.28 -5.60 10.11
N VAL A 59 7.13 -6.89 10.38
CA VAL A 59 7.10 -7.44 11.74
C VAL A 59 8.40 -7.14 12.47
N ALA A 60 9.55 -7.37 11.83
CA ALA A 60 10.86 -7.05 12.40
C ALA A 60 11.01 -5.55 12.67
N ALA A 61 10.56 -4.68 11.75
CA ALA A 61 10.63 -3.23 11.96
C ALA A 61 9.87 -2.76 13.21
N VAL A 62 8.71 -3.36 13.48
CA VAL A 62 7.93 -3.05 14.67
C VAL A 62 8.56 -3.66 15.93
N ALA A 63 8.99 -4.92 15.86
CA ALA A 63 9.62 -5.61 16.99
C ALA A 63 10.93 -4.96 17.44
N ASP A 64 11.73 -4.47 16.49
CA ASP A 64 13.00 -3.78 16.76
C ASP A 64 12.83 -2.32 17.23
N GLY A 65 11.58 -1.82 17.30
CA GLY A 65 11.28 -0.42 17.65
C GLY A 65 11.62 0.59 16.55
N ARG A 66 11.94 0.14 15.33
CA ARG A 66 12.19 1.00 14.16
C ARG A 66 10.90 1.62 13.60
N ALA A 67 9.75 1.05 13.94
CA ALA A 67 8.42 1.59 13.66
C ALA A 67 7.48 1.34 14.84
N GLN A 68 6.55 2.25 15.10
CA GLN A 68 5.53 2.06 16.16
C GLN A 68 4.45 1.07 15.73
N TRP A 69 4.14 1.02 14.43
CA TRP A 69 3.10 0.19 13.85
C TRP A 69 3.50 -0.26 12.44
N GLY A 70 3.03 -1.44 12.05
CA GLY A 70 3.12 -1.93 10.67
C GLY A 70 1.73 -2.00 10.05
N VAL A 71 1.60 -1.65 8.77
CA VAL A 71 0.35 -1.83 8.02
C VAL A 71 0.61 -2.72 6.82
N LEU A 72 -0.12 -3.82 6.72
CA LEU A 72 -0.09 -4.73 5.58
C LEU A 72 -1.30 -4.43 4.68
N LEU A 73 -1.04 -4.27 3.39
CA LEU A 73 -2.03 -3.95 2.38
C LEU A 73 -2.34 -5.19 1.53
N ARG A 74 -3.57 -5.30 1.04
CA ARG A 74 -3.86 -6.26 -0.02
C ARG A 74 -3.18 -5.81 -1.31
N PRO A 75 -2.65 -6.72 -2.13
CA PRO A 75 -2.02 -6.36 -3.40
C PRO A 75 -3.06 -5.77 -4.35
N ALA A 76 -2.70 -4.69 -5.06
CA ALA A 76 -3.53 -4.15 -6.12
C ALA A 76 -3.61 -5.16 -7.28
N THR A 77 -4.83 -5.46 -7.73
CA THR A 77 -5.06 -6.36 -8.87
C THR A 77 -4.81 -5.64 -10.20
N VAL A 78 -4.51 -6.41 -11.25
CA VAL A 78 -4.38 -5.86 -12.62
C VAL A 78 -5.65 -5.12 -13.05
N ALA A 79 -6.83 -5.65 -12.69
CA ALA A 79 -8.11 -5.00 -12.98
C ALA A 79 -8.23 -3.63 -12.29
N GLN A 80 -7.87 -3.52 -11.01
CA GLN A 80 -7.87 -2.24 -10.29
C GLN A 80 -6.86 -1.25 -10.89
N ILE A 81 -5.66 -1.72 -11.25
CA ILE A 81 -4.63 -0.89 -11.90
C ILE A 81 -5.15 -0.34 -13.23
N ALA A 82 -5.73 -1.20 -14.07
CA ALA A 82 -6.30 -0.80 -15.35
C ALA A 82 -7.47 0.17 -15.18
N ALA A 83 -8.40 -0.11 -14.27
CA ALA A 83 -9.54 0.77 -14.02
C ALA A 83 -9.09 2.16 -13.54
N ASN A 84 -8.14 2.21 -12.61
CA ASN A 84 -7.56 3.46 -12.12
C ASN A 84 -6.89 4.26 -13.26
N ALA A 85 -6.14 3.59 -14.14
CA ALA A 85 -5.51 4.22 -15.29
C ALA A 85 -6.53 4.77 -16.30
N HIS A 86 -7.57 4.00 -16.65
CA HIS A 86 -8.63 4.46 -17.56
C HIS A 86 -9.43 5.64 -17.00
N ALA A 87 -9.57 5.72 -15.67
CA ALA A 87 -10.16 6.87 -15.00
C ALA A 87 -9.26 8.12 -14.97
N GLY A 88 -8.02 8.04 -15.50
CA GLY A 88 -7.06 9.15 -15.45
C GLY A 88 -6.54 9.46 -14.03
N ALA A 89 -6.78 8.56 -13.07
CA ALA A 89 -6.43 8.76 -11.67
C ALA A 89 -4.99 8.34 -11.38
N ARG A 90 -4.37 8.96 -10.37
CA ARG A 90 -3.03 8.57 -9.89
C ARG A 90 -3.15 7.59 -8.73
N MET A 91 -2.32 6.55 -8.75
CA MET A 91 -2.13 5.69 -7.58
C MET A 91 -1.14 6.35 -6.60
N PRO A 92 -1.32 6.17 -5.28
CA PRO A 92 -0.31 6.58 -4.29
C PRO A 92 1.04 5.88 -4.51
N PRO A 93 2.13 6.44 -3.95
CA PRO A 93 3.45 5.82 -4.00
C PRO A 93 3.43 4.37 -3.50
N LYS A 94 4.25 3.52 -4.14
CA LYS A 94 4.46 2.11 -3.75
C LYS A 94 3.17 1.26 -3.66
N THR A 95 2.13 1.62 -4.42
CA THR A 95 0.87 0.85 -4.51
C THR A 95 1.04 -0.51 -5.21
N THR A 96 1.96 -0.61 -6.17
CA THR A 96 2.14 -1.82 -7.00
C THR A 96 3.57 -2.35 -6.90
N PHE A 97 3.69 -3.67 -6.99
CA PHE A 97 4.97 -4.36 -7.12
C PHE A 97 4.82 -5.43 -8.20
N PHE A 98 5.53 -5.29 -9.32
CA PHE A 98 5.50 -6.25 -10.42
C PHE A 98 6.68 -7.21 -10.32
N HIS A 99 6.39 -8.51 -10.27
CA HIS A 99 7.40 -9.56 -10.30
C HIS A 99 6.98 -10.75 -11.19
N PRO A 100 7.85 -11.20 -12.12
CA PRO A 100 9.08 -10.52 -12.54
C PRO A 100 8.76 -9.13 -13.10
N LYS A 101 9.73 -8.20 -13.02
CA LYS A 101 9.52 -6.87 -13.61
C LYS A 101 9.19 -7.03 -15.10
N PRO A 102 8.25 -6.25 -15.65
CA PRO A 102 7.93 -6.30 -17.06
C PRO A 102 9.22 -6.15 -17.87
N LYS A 103 9.38 -6.95 -18.93
CA LYS A 103 10.51 -6.84 -19.86
C LYS A 103 10.36 -5.59 -20.71
N THR A 104 10.47 -4.42 -20.09
CA THR A 104 10.59 -3.15 -20.79
C THR A 104 12.04 -2.93 -21.12
N GLY A 105 12.36 -2.79 -22.41
CA GLY A 105 13.73 -2.53 -22.86
C GLY A 105 14.26 -1.21 -22.31
N ILE A 106 15.55 -1.18 -21.97
CA ILE A 106 16.27 0.06 -21.73
C ILE A 106 16.45 0.72 -23.10
N VAL A 107 15.75 1.83 -23.34
CA VAL A 107 15.96 2.66 -24.52
C VAL A 107 16.81 3.85 -24.09
N PHE A 108 18.08 3.87 -24.49
CA PHE A 108 18.86 5.11 -24.48
C PHE A 108 18.47 5.90 -25.74
N ARG A 109 18.00 7.13 -25.58
CA ARG A 109 17.91 8.06 -26.71
C ARG A 109 19.27 8.72 -26.88
N ASP A 110 19.74 8.75 -28.11
CA ASP A 110 20.84 9.63 -28.48
C ASP A 110 20.40 11.09 -28.24
N LEU A 111 21.34 11.90 -27.73
CA LEU A 111 21.15 13.34 -27.49
C LEU A 111 21.80 14.19 -28.59
N ALA A 112 22.37 13.55 -29.62
CA ALA A 112 22.92 14.21 -30.80
C ALA A 112 21.84 14.93 -31.64
#